data_AF-Q6LCR5-F1
#
_entry.id   AF-Q6LCR5-F1
#
_cell.length_a   1.000
_cell.length_b   1.000
_cell.length_c   1.000
_cell.angle_alpha   90.00
_cell.angle_beta   90.00
_cell.angle_gamma   90.00
#
_symmetry.space_group_name_H-M   'P 1'
#
loop_
_entity.id
_entity.type
_entity.pdbx_description
1 polymer ?
#
loop_
_entity_poly.entity_id
_entity_poly.type
_entity_poly.pdbx_seq_one_letter_code
_entity_poly.pdbx_strand_id
1 'polypeptide(L)'
;AHFPQSELGRAEAYVLACTDQQYLVPKDGQPLAGLIQDHMVSGANMTIRGCFFTREQYMELVYRGLTDKVGRVKLFPPAILKPFPL
;
A
#
# COMPACT_ATOMS: atom_id res chain seq x y z
N ALA A 1 0.79 -25.14 6.24
CA ALA A 1 -0.53 -24.48 6.00
C ALA A 1 -1.61 -25.43 6.48
N HIS A 2 -2.66 -24.92 7.12
CA HIS A 2 -3.82 -25.70 7.57
C HIS A 2 -5.07 -25.24 6.80
N PHE A 3 -5.98 -26.17 6.52
CA PHE A 3 -7.19 -25.90 5.72
C PHE A 3 -8.45 -26.30 6.51
N PRO A 4 -9.24 -25.31 7.01
CA PRO A 4 -10.44 -25.59 7.80
C PRO A 4 -11.45 -26.49 7.07
N GLN A 5 -12.03 -27.47 7.77
CA GLN A 5 -12.98 -28.47 7.21
C GLN A 5 -14.43 -28.26 7.68
N SER A 6 -14.72 -27.16 8.38
CA SER A 6 -16.06 -26.84 8.87
C SER A 6 -16.38 -25.36 8.65
N GLU A 7 -17.67 -25.06 8.56
CA GLU A 7 -18.16 -23.68 8.42
C GLU A 7 -17.80 -22.82 9.62
N LEU A 8 -17.85 -23.41 10.83
CA LEU A 8 -17.42 -22.73 12.04
C LEU A 8 -15.93 -22.36 11.97
N GLY A 9 -15.06 -23.31 11.63
CA GLY A 9 -13.63 -23.05 11.51
C GLY A 9 -13.30 -22.05 10.39
N ARG A 10 -14.07 -22.07 9.29
CA ARG A 10 -13.97 -21.08 8.23
C ARG A 10 -14.31 -19.68 8.74
N ALA A 11 -15.42 -19.53 9.46
CA ALA A 11 -15.85 -18.25 10.00
C ALA A 11 -14.83 -17.68 11.00
N GLU A 12 -14.33 -18.51 11.93
CA GLU A 12 -13.31 -18.09 12.90
C GLU A 12 -12.02 -17.65 12.22
N ALA A 13 -11.56 -18.38 11.19
CA ALA A 13 -10.36 -18.02 10.43
C ALA A 13 -10.50 -16.69 9.69
N TYR A 14 -11.66 -16.41 9.09
CA TYR A 14 -11.89 -15.16 8.35
C TYR A 14 -12.15 -13.95 9.24
N VAL A 15 -12.78 -14.14 10.40
CA VAL A 15 -13.30 -13.02 11.20
C VAL A 15 -12.46 -12.76 12.44
N LEU A 16 -11.88 -13.79 13.07
CA LEU A 16 -11.14 -13.64 14.33
C LEU A 16 -9.63 -13.75 14.11
N ALA A 17 -9.21 -14.81 13.42
CA ALA A 17 -7.79 -15.13 13.26
C ALA A 17 -7.17 -14.58 11.97
N CYS A 18 -7.90 -13.78 11.19
CA CYS A 18 -7.36 -13.18 9.97
C CYS A 18 -6.31 -12.13 10.30
N THR A 19 -5.35 -11.94 9.40
CA THR A 19 -4.18 -11.08 9.60
C THR A 19 -4.57 -9.62 9.88
N ASP A 20 -5.66 -9.16 9.29
CA ASP A 20 -6.14 -7.78 9.43
C ASP A 20 -6.58 -7.48 10.87
N GLN A 21 -7.13 -8.47 11.58
CA GLN A 21 -7.50 -8.35 13.00
C GLN A 21 -6.31 -8.50 13.95
N GLN A 22 -5.14 -8.90 13.44
CA GLN A 22 -3.92 -9.15 14.22
C GLN A 22 -2.83 -8.10 13.94
N TYR A 23 -3.24 -6.89 13.50
CA TYR A 23 -2.30 -5.82 13.17
C TYR A 23 -1.48 -5.34 14.37
N LEU A 24 -2.05 -5.37 15.59
CA LEU A 24 -1.39 -4.94 16.82
C LEU A 24 -0.95 -6.11 17.67
N VAL A 25 0.20 -5.99 18.33
CA VAL A 25 0.70 -6.97 19.29
C VAL A 25 -0.13 -6.90 20.58
N PRO A 26 -0.67 -8.02 21.10
CA PRO A 26 -1.49 -8.01 22.32
C PRO A 26 -0.77 -7.56 23.59
N LYS A 27 0.58 -7.62 23.60
CA LYS A 27 1.40 -7.30 24.78
C LYS A 27 1.38 -5.81 25.13
N ASP A 28 1.55 -4.95 24.14
CA ASP A 28 1.76 -3.51 24.31
C ASP A 28 1.08 -2.64 23.25
N GLY A 29 0.28 -3.25 22.36
CA GLY A 29 -0.50 -2.55 21.34
C GLY A 29 0.34 -1.96 20.21
N GLN A 30 1.61 -2.33 20.08
CA GLN A 30 2.44 -1.84 18.98
C GLN A 30 2.07 -2.51 17.64
N PRO A 31 2.15 -1.79 16.51
CA PRO A 31 1.96 -2.38 15.19
C PRO A 31 2.95 -3.52 14.91
N LEU A 32 2.42 -4.64 14.40
CA LEU A 32 3.21 -5.81 14.00
C LEU A 32 3.51 -5.80 12.50
N ALA A 33 2.55 -5.39 11.66
CA ALA A 33 2.72 -5.41 10.21
C ALA A 33 3.21 -4.07 9.67
N GLY A 34 4.22 -4.14 8.80
CA GLY A 34 4.81 -3.01 8.12
C GLY A 34 5.61 -3.43 6.90
N LEU A 35 5.86 -2.49 6.01
CA LEU A 35 6.76 -2.69 4.87
C LEU A 35 8.21 -2.71 5.36
N ILE A 36 9.04 -3.55 4.74
CA ILE A 36 10.43 -3.77 5.17
C ILE A 36 11.43 -3.52 4.04
N GLN A 37 12.71 -3.40 4.42
CA GLN A 37 13.87 -3.41 3.52
C GLN A 37 13.72 -2.46 2.33
N ASP A 38 13.58 -2.99 1.11
CA ASP A 38 13.57 -2.25 -0.13
C ASP A 38 12.39 -1.27 -0.24
N HIS A 39 11.26 -1.57 0.41
CA HIS A 39 10.12 -0.67 0.45
C HIS A 39 10.43 0.60 1.26
N MET A 40 11.19 0.47 2.35
CA MET A 40 11.60 1.61 3.16
C MET A 40 12.56 2.51 2.36
N VAL A 41 13.53 1.90 1.69
CA VAL A 41 14.51 2.61 0.85
C VAL A 41 13.82 3.29 -0.34
N SER A 42 12.94 2.57 -1.03
CA SER A 42 12.19 3.10 -2.16
C SER A 42 11.27 4.23 -1.74
N GLY A 43 10.56 4.08 -0.63
CA GLY A 43 9.70 5.12 -0.07
C GLY A 43 10.47 6.40 0.26
N ALA A 44 11.63 6.28 0.92
CA ALA A 44 12.51 7.41 1.19
C ALA A 44 12.99 8.10 -0.10
N ASN A 45 13.47 7.31 -1.08
CA ASN A 45 13.97 7.83 -2.35
C ASN A 45 12.86 8.51 -3.19
N MET A 46 11.64 7.99 -3.17
CA MET A 46 10.51 8.56 -3.91
C MET A 46 9.94 9.83 -3.27
N THR A 47 10.10 10.00 -1.96
CA THR A 47 9.50 11.11 -1.20
C THR A 47 10.49 12.20 -0.81
N ILE A 48 11.78 12.03 -1.12
CA ILE A 48 12.79 13.05 -0.83
C ILE A 48 12.52 14.34 -1.63
N ARG A 49 12.74 15.49 -1.00
CA ARG A 49 12.60 16.79 -1.66
C ARG A 49 13.50 16.84 -2.90
N GLY A 50 12.91 17.24 -4.03
CA GLY A 50 13.61 17.33 -5.30
C GLY A 50 13.47 16.08 -6.18
N CYS A 51 12.82 15.01 -5.69
CA CYS A 51 12.38 13.92 -6.54
C CYS A 51 11.11 14.35 -7.31
N PHE A 52 11.21 14.40 -8.63
CA PHE A 52 10.11 14.77 -9.53
C PHE A 52 9.91 13.67 -10.56
N PHE A 53 8.67 13.52 -11.03
CA PHE A 53 8.29 12.52 -12.02
C PHE A 53 7.69 13.20 -13.24
N THR A 54 7.99 12.70 -14.44
CA THR A 54 7.22 13.12 -15.62
C THR A 54 5.79 12.58 -15.54
N ARG A 55 4.91 13.11 -16.38
CA ARG A 55 3.52 12.66 -16.46
C ARG A 55 3.42 11.14 -16.71
N GLU A 56 4.26 10.60 -17.58
CA GLU A 56 4.29 9.17 -17.94
C GLU A 56 4.72 8.32 -16.74
N GLN A 57 5.79 8.71 -16.06
CA GLN A 57 6.28 8.01 -14.87
C GLN A 57 5.26 8.05 -13.73
N TYR A 58 4.65 9.21 -13.48
CA TYR A 58 3.58 9.37 -12.50
C TYR A 58 2.40 8.44 -12.81
N MET A 59 1.94 8.42 -14.06
CA MET A 59 0.83 7.56 -14.47
C MET A 59 1.15 6.08 -14.30
N GLU A 60 2.36 5.65 -14.66
CA GLU A 60 2.79 4.26 -14.52
C GLU A 60 2.84 3.84 -13.04
N LEU A 61 3.44 4.66 -12.18
CA LEU A 61 3.51 4.39 -10.74
C LEU A 61 2.12 4.33 -10.11
N VAL A 62 1.24 5.27 -10.45
CA VAL A 62 -0.13 5.31 -9.94
C VAL A 62 -0.92 4.08 -10.40
N TYR A 63 -0.81 3.68 -11.67
CA TYR A 63 -1.51 2.52 -12.19
C TYR A 63 -1.04 1.23 -11.53
N ARG A 64 0.29 1.05 -11.37
CA ARG A 64 0.87 -0.13 -10.71
C ARG A 64 0.55 -0.17 -9.21
N GLY A 65 0.43 0.98 -8.56
CA GLY A 65 0.15 1.07 -7.12
C GLY A 65 -1.33 0.95 -6.73
N LEU A 66 -2.26 1.03 -7.69
CA LEU A 66 -3.72 1.03 -7.44
C LEU A 66 -4.44 -0.04 -8.27
N THR A 67 -3.83 -1.21 -8.48
CA THR A 67 -4.39 -2.30 -9.29
C THR A 67 -5.69 -2.89 -8.72
N ASP A 68 -5.91 -2.75 -7.42
CA ASP A 68 -7.09 -3.19 -6.68
C ASP A 68 -8.20 -2.12 -6.61
N LYS A 69 -7.95 -0.91 -7.14
CA LYS A 69 -8.93 0.18 -7.11
C LYS A 69 -9.96 0.03 -8.22
N VAL A 70 -11.23 -0.09 -7.83
CA VAL A 70 -12.36 -0.05 -8.77
C VAL A 70 -12.69 1.40 -9.16
N GLY A 71 -12.82 1.65 -10.46
CA GLY A 71 -13.29 2.93 -11.01
C GLY A 71 -12.17 3.86 -11.49
N ARG A 72 -12.54 5.09 -11.87
CA ARG A 72 -11.60 6.06 -12.46
C ARG A 72 -10.63 6.61 -11.40
N VAL A 73 -9.33 6.49 -11.67
CA VAL A 73 -8.29 7.10 -10.83
C VAL A 73 -8.30 8.62 -11.00
N LYS A 74 -8.37 9.34 -9.88
CA LYS A 74 -8.23 10.80 -9.86
C LYS A 74 -6.75 11.15 -9.86
N LEU A 75 -6.33 11.91 -10.87
CA LEU A 75 -4.96 12.41 -11.00
C LEU A 75 -4.88 13.85 -10.49
N PHE A 76 -3.70 14.24 -10.03
CA PHE A 76 -3.41 15.61 -9.62
C PHE A 76 -2.71 16.39 -10.76
N PRO A 77 -2.89 17.72 -10.82
CA PRO A 77 -2.07 18.54 -11.70
C PRO A 77 -0.60 18.51 -11.24
N PRO A 78 0.36 18.72 -12.15
CA PRO A 78 1.78 18.78 -11.79
C PRO A 78 2.05 19.95 -10.83
N ALA A 79 3.04 19.79 -9.96
CA ALA A 79 3.44 20.82 -9.02
C ALA A 79 4.24 21.95 -9.71
N ILE A 80 4.95 21.61 -10.78
CA ILE A 80 5.67 22.56 -11.64
C ILE A 80 4.94 22.61 -12.98
N LEU A 81 4.61 23.82 -13.44
CA LEU A 81 3.93 24.00 -14.74
C LEU A 81 4.90 24.44 -15.86
N LYS A 82 5.95 25.18 -15.50
CA LYS A 82 6.97 25.70 -16.42
C LYS A 82 8.37 25.57 -15.78
N PRO A 83 9.44 25.38 -16.57
CA PRO A 83 9.47 25.30 -18.03
C PRO A 83 8.94 23.97 -18.60
N PHE A 84 8.85 22.94 -17.76
CA PHE A 84 8.35 21.61 -18.12
C PHE A 84 7.44 21.09 -16.98
N PRO A 85 6.31 20.44 -17.29
CA PRO A 85 5.39 19.95 -16.27
C PRO A 85 5.94 18.74 -15.50
N LEU A 86 6.04 18.88 -14.17
CA LEU A 86 6.49 17.83 -13.23
C LEU A 86 5.59 17.78 -11.99
#